data_AF-A0A7K8NAP2-F1
#
_entry.id   AF-A0A7K8NAP2-F1
#
_cell.length_a   1.000
_cell.length_b   1.000
_cell.length_c   1.000
_cell.angle_alpha   90.00
_cell.angle_beta   90.00
_cell.angle_gamma   90.00
#
_symmetry.space_group_name_H-M   'P 1'
#
loop_
_entity.id
_entity.type
_entity.pdbx_description
1 polymer ?
#
loop_
_entity_poly.entity_id
_entity_poly.type
_entity_poly.pdbx_seq_one_letter_code
_entity_poly.pdbx_strand_id
1 'polypeptide(L)'
;RSNLMGTKFTVFDNGANPDRANADWSNVRQELAAVVYETNVLGFKGPRKMTVIIPGMNSDNERVPIRPRNDNDGLLMRWQNRSMDNVIELHNKAPVWNDETQSYVLNFHGRVTHASVKNFQIVHGDDPDYIVMQFGRVADDAFTMDYNYPLCAVQAFAIALSSFDGKLACE
;
A
#
# COMPACT_ATOMS: atom_id res chain seq x y z
N ARG A 1 3.02 -11.19 2.32
CA ARG A 1 2.18 -12.12 3.13
C ARG A 1 0.81 -11.50 3.30
N SER A 2 -0.26 -12.24 3.01
CA SER A 2 -1.65 -11.80 3.25
C SER A 2 -2.19 -12.36 4.57
N ASN A 3 -3.18 -11.70 5.17
CA ASN A 3 -4.03 -12.31 6.18
C ASN A 3 -5.05 -13.27 5.52
N LEU A 4 -5.76 -14.06 6.33
CA LEU A 4 -6.72 -15.04 5.81
C LEU A 4 -7.81 -14.41 4.91
N MET A 5 -8.18 -13.16 5.18
CA MET A 5 -9.28 -12.47 4.49
C MET A 5 -8.85 -11.75 3.20
N GLY A 6 -7.55 -11.65 2.90
CA GLY A 6 -7.06 -10.86 1.76
C GLY A 6 -7.17 -9.35 1.96
N THR A 7 -7.34 -8.87 3.20
CA THR A 7 -7.60 -7.46 3.52
C THR A 7 -6.41 -6.74 4.13
N LYS A 8 -5.43 -7.48 4.64
CA LYS A 8 -4.20 -6.94 5.21
C LYS A 8 -3.00 -7.68 4.64
N PHE A 9 -2.02 -6.93 4.16
CA PHE A 9 -0.79 -7.47 3.60
C PHE A 9 0.41 -6.86 4.30
N THR A 10 1.45 -7.66 4.49
CA THR A 10 2.78 -7.21 4.94
C THR A 10 3.83 -7.68 3.94
N VAL A 11 4.71 -6.77 3.56
CA VAL A 11 5.84 -6.97 2.65
C VAL A 11 7.11 -7.03 3.49
N PHE A 12 7.90 -8.09 3.30
CA PHE A 12 9.15 -8.30 4.01
C PHE A 12 10.33 -8.27 3.04
N ASP A 13 11.51 -7.96 3.55
CA ASP A 13 12.76 -8.30 2.85
C ASP A 13 13.06 -9.81 2.97
N ASN A 14 14.27 -10.21 2.58
CA ASN A 14 14.73 -11.59 2.61
C ASN A 14 15.36 -12.03 3.95
N GLY A 15 15.25 -11.21 5.00
CA GLY A 15 15.77 -11.59 6.32
C GLY A 15 15.02 -12.77 6.95
N ALA A 16 15.56 -13.29 8.05
CA ALA A 16 14.96 -14.36 8.83
C ALA A 16 13.68 -13.88 9.53
N ASN A 17 12.66 -14.75 9.59
CA ASN A 17 11.55 -14.55 10.52
C ASN A 17 12.11 -14.44 11.95
N PRO A 18 11.65 -13.49 12.79
CA PRO A 18 12.04 -13.37 14.21
C PRO A 18 12.20 -14.71 14.96
N ASP A 19 11.28 -15.66 14.77
CA ASP A 19 11.32 -16.99 15.43
C ASP A 19 12.52 -17.86 15.02
N ARG A 20 13.21 -17.49 13.94
CA ARG A 20 14.34 -18.20 13.33
C ARG A 20 15.57 -17.30 13.19
N ALA A 21 15.56 -16.12 13.80
CA ALA A 21 16.68 -15.20 13.74
C ALA A 21 17.86 -15.70 14.59
N ASN A 22 19.06 -15.22 14.27
CA ASN A 22 20.25 -15.47 15.08
C ASN A 22 20.12 -14.79 16.45
N ALA A 23 20.88 -15.25 17.43
CA ALA A 23 20.84 -14.70 18.80
C ALA A 23 21.14 -13.18 18.87
N ASP A 24 21.91 -12.64 17.91
CA ASP A 24 22.25 -11.22 17.81
C ASP A 24 21.25 -10.40 16.98
N TRP A 25 20.22 -11.04 16.42
CA TRP A 25 19.17 -10.44 15.58
C TRP A 25 19.68 -9.70 14.34
N SER A 26 20.94 -9.93 13.94
CA SER A 26 21.56 -9.24 12.79
C SER A 26 20.90 -9.57 11.45
N ASN A 27 20.29 -10.76 11.35
CA ASN A 27 19.65 -11.25 10.14
C ASN A 27 18.12 -11.16 10.15
N VAL A 28 17.50 -10.52 11.14
CA VAL A 28 16.02 -10.45 11.22
C VAL A 28 15.45 -9.62 10.06
N ARG A 29 14.34 -10.10 9.50
CA ARG A 29 13.64 -9.44 8.39
C ARG A 29 13.11 -8.06 8.78
N GLN A 30 13.04 -7.20 7.78
CA GLN A 30 12.38 -5.91 7.87
C GLN A 30 10.97 -5.97 7.30
N GLU A 31 10.09 -5.12 7.81
CA GLU A 31 8.83 -4.79 7.14
C GLU A 31 9.04 -3.59 6.21
N LEU A 32 8.81 -3.80 4.91
CA LEU A 32 9.03 -2.80 3.88
C LEU A 32 7.76 -2.00 3.58
N ALA A 33 6.60 -2.64 3.65
CA ALA A 33 5.31 -2.00 3.46
C ALA A 33 4.21 -2.86 4.09
N ALA A 34 3.10 -2.23 4.45
CA ALA A 34 1.85 -2.90 4.74
C ALA A 34 0.72 -2.25 3.94
N VAL A 35 -0.27 -3.05 3.56
CA VAL A 35 -1.44 -2.60 2.82
C VAL A 35 -2.70 -3.06 3.55
N VAL A 36 -3.63 -2.15 3.76
CA VAL A 36 -4.92 -2.42 4.39
C VAL A 36 -6.03 -2.00 3.42
N TYR A 37 -6.92 -2.94 3.14
CA TYR A 37 -8.16 -2.69 2.42
C TYR A 37 -9.31 -2.70 3.42
N GLU A 38 -10.07 -1.62 3.49
CA GLU A 38 -11.26 -1.58 4.33
C GLU A 38 -12.34 -2.52 3.78
N THR A 39 -12.94 -3.31 4.67
CA THR A 39 -14.07 -4.17 4.33
C THR A 39 -15.36 -3.38 4.38
N ASN A 40 -16.13 -3.40 3.29
CA ASN A 40 -17.44 -2.77 3.23
C ASN A 40 -18.48 -3.65 3.94
N VAL A 41 -18.53 -3.61 5.27
CA VAL A 41 -19.40 -4.48 6.09
C VAL A 41 -20.89 -4.08 6.01
N LEU A 42 -21.21 -2.90 5.47
CA LEU A 42 -22.55 -2.31 5.48
C LEU A 42 -23.16 -2.05 4.09
N GLY A 43 -22.59 -2.62 3.02
CA GLY A 43 -23.16 -2.50 1.67
C GLY A 43 -23.09 -1.10 1.04
N PHE A 44 -22.28 -0.19 1.61
CA PHE A 44 -21.99 1.10 0.98
C PHE A 44 -21.24 0.88 -0.34
N LYS A 45 -21.92 1.20 -1.45
CA LYS A 45 -21.33 1.19 -2.79
C LYS A 45 -20.36 2.36 -2.90
N GLY A 46 -19.07 2.08 -2.96
CA GLY A 46 -18.02 3.09 -3.15
C GLY A 46 -16.66 2.46 -3.41
N PRO A 47 -15.69 3.22 -3.96
CA PRO A 47 -14.32 2.78 -4.13
C PRO A 47 -13.75 2.27 -2.79
N ARG A 48 -13.15 1.07 -2.79
CA ARG A 48 -12.58 0.47 -1.58
C ARG A 48 -11.46 1.37 -1.06
N LYS A 49 -11.53 1.78 0.21
CA LYS A 49 -10.43 2.52 0.85
C LYS A 49 -9.23 1.60 1.03
N MET A 50 -8.08 2.10 0.59
CA MET A 50 -6.80 1.43 0.64
C MET A 50 -5.84 2.33 1.41
N THR A 51 -5.26 1.80 2.46
CA THR A 51 -4.22 2.45 3.25
C THR A 51 -2.91 1.70 3.05
N VAL A 52 -1.86 2.43 2.75
CA VAL A 52 -0.50 1.91 2.59
C VAL A 52 0.35 2.50 3.70
N ILE A 53 1.04 1.64 4.43
CA ILE A 53 1.90 2.02 5.54
C ILE A 53 3.33 1.62 5.16
N ILE A 54 4.27 2.54 5.26
CA ILE A 54 5.69 2.29 4.96
C ILE A 54 6.56 2.82 6.10
N PRO A 55 7.81 2.33 6.25
CA PRO A 55 8.75 2.95 7.16
C PRO A 55 9.06 4.38 6.74
N GLY A 56 9.24 5.25 7.72
CA GLY A 56 9.61 6.65 7.56
C GLY A 56 11.01 6.82 6.99
N MET A 57 11.36 8.07 6.74
CA MET A 57 12.62 8.46 6.13
C MET A 57 13.41 9.34 7.12
N ASN A 58 14.72 9.16 7.18
CA ASN A 58 15.62 9.99 7.98
C ASN A 58 15.95 11.31 7.24
N SER A 59 16.79 12.15 7.85
CA SER A 59 17.25 13.42 7.27
C SER A 59 18.02 13.26 5.95
N ASP A 60 18.58 12.09 5.70
CA ASP A 60 19.35 11.77 4.50
C ASP A 60 18.47 11.16 3.39
N ASN A 61 17.15 11.18 3.57
CA ASN A 61 16.17 10.54 2.67
C ASN A 61 16.37 9.03 2.53
N GLU A 62 16.90 8.38 3.56
CA GLU A 62 17.00 6.94 3.66
C GLU A 62 15.93 6.38 4.58
N ARG A 63 15.50 5.15 4.28
CA ARG A 63 14.42 4.50 5.01
C ARG A 63 14.89 4.09 6.39
N VAL A 64 14.15 4.47 7.43
CA VAL A 64 14.39 4.01 8.81
C VAL A 64 13.92 2.56 8.93
N PRO A 65 14.80 1.57 9.16
CA PRO A 65 14.42 0.16 9.18
C PRO A 65 13.42 -0.18 10.29
N ILE A 66 12.36 -0.91 9.94
CA ILE A 66 11.43 -1.50 10.92
C ILE A 66 11.67 -3.00 10.97
N ARG A 67 12.21 -3.47 12.10
CA ARG A 67 12.51 -4.88 12.39
C ARG A 67 11.69 -5.31 13.62
N PRO A 68 10.47 -5.84 13.42
CA PRO A 68 9.60 -6.22 14.52
C PRO A 68 10.27 -7.29 15.38
N ARG A 69 10.29 -7.08 16.70
CA ARG A 69 10.87 -8.05 17.65
C ARG A 69 9.83 -8.98 18.29
N ASN A 70 8.55 -8.63 18.18
CA ASN A 70 7.43 -9.39 18.70
C ASN A 70 6.15 -9.01 17.94
N ASP A 71 5.06 -9.73 18.21
CA ASP A 71 3.77 -9.55 17.52
C ASP A 71 3.06 -8.22 17.84
N ASN A 72 3.53 -7.44 18.82
CA ASN A 72 3.00 -6.12 19.15
C ASN A 72 3.75 -4.97 18.45
N ASP A 73 4.72 -5.29 17.59
CA ASP A 73 5.45 -4.32 16.75
C ASP A 73 5.25 -4.64 15.26
N GLY A 74 5.70 -3.73 14.38
CA GLY A 74 5.52 -3.80 12.93
C GLY A 74 4.55 -2.75 12.41
N LEU A 75 4.54 -2.55 11.10
CA LEU A 75 3.82 -1.46 10.42
C LEU A 75 2.33 -1.49 10.74
N LEU A 76 1.71 -2.68 10.69
CA LEU A 76 0.28 -2.84 10.96
C LEU A 76 -0.08 -2.56 12.41
N MET A 77 0.76 -2.97 13.37
CA MET A 77 0.51 -2.75 14.80
C MET A 77 0.72 -1.28 15.16
N ARG A 78 1.80 -0.66 14.67
CA ARG A 78 2.07 0.77 14.84
C ARG A 78 0.93 1.63 14.31
N TRP A 79 0.46 1.34 13.10
CA TRP A 79 -0.69 2.03 12.52
C TRP A 79 -1.99 1.85 13.34
N GLN A 80 -2.30 0.62 13.77
CA GLN A 80 -3.49 0.36 14.59
C GLN A 80 -3.44 1.07 15.95
N ASN A 81 -2.25 1.14 16.55
CA ASN A 81 -2.01 1.82 17.83
C ASN A 81 -1.75 3.33 17.68
N ARG A 82 -1.83 3.88 16.46
CA ARG A 82 -1.50 5.29 16.14
C ARG A 82 -0.10 5.72 16.59
N SER A 83 0.83 4.77 16.65
CA SER A 83 2.25 5.01 16.94
C SER A 83 2.99 5.33 15.63
N MET A 84 2.87 6.58 15.16
CA MET A 84 3.31 7.00 13.83
C MET A 84 4.80 7.38 13.75
N ASP A 85 5.56 7.19 14.82
CA ASP A 85 7.00 7.45 14.83
C ASP A 85 7.73 6.57 13.80
N ASN A 86 8.48 7.22 12.90
CA ASN A 86 9.18 6.57 11.78
C ASN A 86 8.26 5.73 10.89
N VAL A 87 7.01 6.16 10.71
CA VAL A 87 6.03 5.51 9.82
C VAL A 87 5.37 6.58 8.96
N ILE A 88 5.13 6.29 7.68
CA ILE A 88 4.36 7.14 6.78
C ILE A 88 3.08 6.39 6.41
N GLU A 89 1.95 7.07 6.59
CA GLU A 89 0.62 6.61 6.18
C GLU A 89 0.24 7.28 4.86
N LEU A 90 -0.13 6.45 3.89
CA LEU A 90 -0.56 6.87 2.55
C LEU A 90 -1.93 6.26 2.27
N HIS A 91 -2.68 6.87 1.36
CA HIS A 91 -4.02 6.41 1.01
C HIS A 91 -4.24 6.43 -0.48
N ASN A 92 -5.22 5.66 -0.97
CA ASN A 92 -5.67 5.86 -2.34
C ASN A 92 -6.31 7.24 -2.50
N LYS A 93 -5.96 7.93 -3.59
CA LYS A 93 -6.60 9.19 -3.97
C LYS A 93 -8.09 8.94 -4.20
N ALA A 94 -8.94 9.77 -3.60
CA ALA A 94 -10.37 9.73 -3.84
C ALA A 94 -10.66 10.17 -5.28
N PRO A 95 -11.50 9.45 -6.04
CA PRO A 95 -11.86 9.87 -7.38
C PRO A 95 -12.69 11.15 -7.32
N VAL A 96 -12.55 11.97 -8.35
CA VAL A 96 -13.30 13.23 -8.51
C VAL A 96 -14.50 12.97 -9.40
N TRP A 97 -15.64 13.60 -9.08
CA TRP A 97 -16.81 13.55 -9.93
C TRP A 97 -16.53 14.28 -11.26
N ASN A 98 -16.82 13.62 -12.38
CA ASN A 98 -16.77 14.21 -13.72
C ASN A 98 -18.20 14.37 -14.26
N ASP A 99 -18.61 15.60 -14.49
CA ASP A 99 -19.95 15.94 -14.98
C ASP A 99 -20.19 15.52 -16.44
N GLU A 100 -19.16 15.46 -17.28
CA GLU A 100 -19.29 15.04 -18.67
C GLU A 100 -19.56 13.53 -18.79
N THR A 101 -18.86 12.73 -17.98
CA THR A 101 -19.01 11.27 -17.97
C THR A 101 -19.98 10.76 -16.91
N GLN A 102 -20.57 11.65 -16.10
CA GLN A 102 -21.47 11.35 -14.98
C GLN A 102 -20.94 10.22 -14.08
N SER A 103 -19.64 10.28 -13.74
CA SER A 103 -18.94 9.21 -13.02
C SER A 103 -17.76 9.73 -12.20
N TYR A 104 -17.37 8.96 -11.19
CA TYR A 104 -16.16 9.21 -10.40
C TYR A 104 -14.93 8.70 -11.14
N VAL A 105 -13.98 9.60 -11.44
CA VAL A 105 -12.77 9.30 -12.22
C VAL A 105 -11.50 9.74 -11.49
N LEU A 106 -10.39 9.09 -11.84
CA LEU A 106 -9.04 9.55 -11.51
C LEU A 106 -8.33 9.95 -12.81
N ASN A 107 -7.57 11.04 -12.77
CA ASN A 107 -6.79 11.49 -13.92
C ASN A 107 -5.42 10.82 -13.92
N PHE A 108 -5.24 9.84 -14.81
CA PHE A 108 -4.00 9.10 -15.01
C PHE A 108 -3.10 9.70 -16.10
N HIS A 109 -3.43 10.87 -16.67
CA HIS A 109 -2.66 11.54 -17.73
C HIS A 109 -2.34 10.62 -18.93
N GLY A 110 -3.32 9.79 -19.33
CA GLY A 110 -3.16 8.83 -20.45
C GLY A 110 -2.32 7.59 -20.13
N ARG A 111 -1.76 7.46 -18.92
CA ARG A 111 -0.97 6.27 -18.51
C ARG A 111 -1.82 5.02 -18.29
N VAL A 112 -3.12 5.20 -18.04
CA VAL A 112 -4.11 4.14 -17.83
C VAL A 112 -5.20 4.32 -18.86
N THR A 113 -5.44 3.27 -19.64
CA THR A 113 -6.33 3.33 -20.82
C THR A 113 -7.50 2.38 -20.74
N HIS A 114 -7.49 1.44 -19.78
CA HIS A 114 -8.54 0.44 -19.62
C HIS A 114 -9.16 0.51 -18.22
N ALA A 115 -10.49 0.43 -18.16
CA ALA A 115 -11.21 0.37 -16.89
C ALA A 115 -10.85 -0.89 -16.10
N SER A 116 -10.61 -0.74 -14.80
CA SER A 116 -10.35 -1.83 -13.87
C SER A 116 -10.56 -1.36 -12.44
N VAL A 117 -11.06 -2.25 -11.57
CA VAL A 117 -11.06 -2.03 -10.11
C VAL A 117 -9.65 -1.96 -9.51
N LYS A 118 -8.62 -2.31 -10.29
CA LYS A 118 -7.21 -2.23 -9.92
C LYS A 118 -6.56 -0.90 -10.29
N ASN A 119 -7.29 0.04 -10.89
CA ASN A 119 -6.75 1.36 -11.22
C ASN A 119 -6.78 2.24 -9.97
N PHE A 120 -5.62 2.69 -9.50
CA PHE A 120 -5.53 3.56 -8.32
C PHE A 120 -4.30 4.47 -8.36
N GLN A 121 -4.39 5.57 -7.61
CA GLN A 121 -3.29 6.43 -7.25
C GLN A 121 -3.13 6.40 -5.74
N ILE A 122 -1.89 6.44 -5.23
CA ILE A 122 -1.56 6.54 -3.80
C ILE A 122 -0.95 7.92 -3.55
N VAL A 123 -1.40 8.58 -2.49
CA VAL A 123 -1.02 9.93 -2.09
C VAL A 123 -0.80 10.01 -0.59
N HIS A 124 -0.10 11.04 -0.15
CA HIS A 124 -0.08 11.43 1.26
C HIS A 124 -1.33 12.25 1.59
N GLY A 125 -1.84 12.17 2.82
CA GLY A 125 -3.03 12.91 3.23
C GLY A 125 -2.87 14.42 3.16
N ASP A 126 -1.66 14.91 3.48
CA ASP A 126 -1.35 16.35 3.49
C ASP A 126 -1.04 16.93 2.10
N ASP A 127 -0.75 16.08 1.11
CA ASP A 127 -0.49 16.50 -0.28
C ASP A 127 -1.14 15.51 -1.27
N PRO A 128 -2.44 15.70 -1.57
CA PRO A 128 -3.17 14.85 -2.50
C PRO A 128 -2.74 15.01 -3.97
N ASP A 129 -1.97 16.05 -4.31
CA ASP A 129 -1.54 16.30 -5.70
C ASP A 129 -0.20 15.64 -6.01
N TYR A 130 0.62 15.38 -4.98
CA TYR A 130 1.79 14.53 -5.10
C TYR A 130 1.42 13.05 -5.19
N ILE A 131 1.43 12.53 -6.42
CA ILE A 131 1.16 11.11 -6.69
C ILE A 131 2.41 10.28 -6.35
N VAL A 132 2.39 9.67 -5.16
CA VAL A 132 3.45 8.77 -4.68
C VAL A 132 3.53 7.50 -5.52
N MET A 133 2.39 6.96 -5.94
CA MET A 133 2.32 5.81 -6.84
C MET A 133 1.06 5.88 -7.70
N GLN A 134 1.18 5.44 -8.94
CA GLN A 134 0.06 5.26 -9.84
C GLN A 134 0.13 3.88 -10.48
N PHE A 135 -0.98 3.17 -10.47
CA PHE A 135 -1.09 1.84 -11.06
C PHE A 135 -2.39 1.72 -11.86
N GLY A 136 -2.32 1.12 -13.05
CA GLY A 136 -3.55 0.81 -13.78
C GLY A 136 -3.33 0.05 -15.09
N ARG A 137 -4.45 -0.44 -15.63
CA ARG A 137 -4.49 -1.36 -16.76
C ARG A 137 -4.29 -0.64 -18.10
N VAL A 138 -3.49 -1.23 -18.98
CA VAL A 138 -3.25 -0.75 -20.35
C VAL A 138 -3.53 -1.79 -21.44
N ALA A 139 -3.59 -3.07 -21.09
CA ALA A 139 -4.09 -4.16 -21.94
C ALA A 139 -4.59 -5.31 -21.05
N ASP A 140 -4.94 -6.46 -21.62
CA ASP A 140 -5.59 -7.51 -20.84
C ASP A 140 -4.75 -7.99 -19.65
N ASP A 141 -3.47 -8.24 -19.88
CA ASP A 141 -2.50 -8.68 -18.86
C ASP A 141 -1.33 -7.70 -18.72
N ALA A 142 -1.54 -6.42 -19.09
CA ALA A 142 -0.52 -5.39 -19.00
C ALA A 142 -0.99 -4.19 -18.18
N PHE A 143 -0.11 -3.73 -17.29
CA PHE A 143 -0.35 -2.62 -16.37
C PHE A 143 0.84 -1.66 -16.39
N THR A 144 0.56 -0.37 -16.20
CA THR A 144 1.56 0.65 -15.92
C THR A 144 1.70 0.82 -14.40
N MET A 145 2.93 1.05 -13.95
CA MET A 145 3.25 1.29 -12.54
C MET A 145 4.32 2.37 -12.46
N ASP A 146 3.90 3.55 -12.01
CA ASP A 146 4.77 4.70 -11.79
C ASP A 146 4.86 4.93 -10.28
N TYR A 147 6.06 5.21 -9.76
CA TYR A 147 6.24 5.50 -8.33
C TYR A 147 7.28 6.60 -8.14
N ASN A 148 7.10 7.36 -7.05
CA ASN A 148 7.98 8.43 -6.62
C ASN A 148 8.45 8.18 -5.18
N TYR A 149 9.34 9.04 -4.69
CA TYR A 149 9.71 9.08 -3.27
C TYR A 149 8.43 9.12 -2.41
N PRO A 150 8.39 8.46 -1.24
CA PRO A 150 9.46 7.67 -0.59
C PRO A 150 9.50 6.18 -0.97
N LEU A 151 8.77 5.76 -2.01
CA LEU A 151 8.72 4.35 -2.39
C LEU A 151 9.98 3.91 -3.15
N CYS A 152 10.34 2.64 -2.97
CA CYS A 152 11.20 1.92 -3.90
C CYS A 152 10.41 0.91 -4.75
N ALA A 153 11.05 0.39 -5.79
CA ALA A 153 10.43 -0.57 -6.72
C ALA A 153 9.82 -1.79 -6.01
N VAL A 154 10.49 -2.33 -4.98
CA VAL A 154 10.00 -3.51 -4.25
C VAL A 154 8.69 -3.20 -3.51
N GLN A 155 8.60 -2.03 -2.87
CA GLN A 155 7.38 -1.61 -2.19
C GLN A 155 6.26 -1.36 -3.20
N ALA A 156 6.51 -0.56 -4.25
CA ALA A 156 5.52 -0.26 -5.27
C ALA A 156 4.99 -1.53 -5.94
N PHE A 157 5.88 -2.44 -6.33
CA PHE A 157 5.50 -3.70 -6.95
C PHE A 157 4.69 -4.59 -6.00
N ALA A 158 5.07 -4.70 -4.73
CA ALA A 158 4.32 -5.48 -3.76
C ALA A 158 2.94 -4.88 -3.45
N ILE A 159 2.82 -3.55 -3.42
CA ILE A 159 1.54 -2.85 -3.31
C ILE A 159 0.66 -3.20 -4.53
N ALA A 160 1.20 -3.14 -5.74
CA ALA A 160 0.47 -3.53 -6.95
C ALA A 160 0.00 -5.00 -6.88
N LEU A 161 0.87 -5.93 -6.49
CA LEU A 161 0.51 -7.36 -6.33
C LEU A 161 -0.63 -7.57 -5.34
N SER A 162 -0.69 -6.81 -4.24
CA SER A 162 -1.79 -6.91 -3.26
C SER A 162 -3.17 -6.54 -3.83
N SER A 163 -3.20 -5.81 -4.95
CA SER A 163 -4.44 -5.48 -5.67
C SER A 163 -4.97 -6.65 -6.53
N PHE A 164 -4.12 -7.62 -6.87
CA PHE A 164 -4.53 -8.82 -7.64
C PHE A 164 -5.12 -9.91 -6.75
N ASP A 165 -4.72 -9.97 -5.48
CA ASP A 165 -5.19 -11.02 -4.57
C ASP A 165 -6.68 -10.87 -4.26
N GLY A 166 -7.40 -11.99 -4.33
CA GLY A 166 -8.83 -12.09 -4.09
C GLY A 166 -9.14 -11.77 -2.64
N LYS A 167 -10.21 -11.00 -2.41
CA LYS A 167 -10.58 -10.51 -1.07
C LYS A 167 -11.90 -11.13 -0.69
N LEU A 168 -11.86 -12.16 0.16
CA LEU A 168 -13.03 -12.96 0.54
C LEU A 168 -14.17 -12.13 1.16
N ALA A 169 -13.86 -10.93 1.69
CA ALA A 169 -14.82 -10.04 2.34
C ALA A 169 -14.99 -8.69 1.64
N CYS A 170 -14.56 -8.56 0.38
CA CYS A 170 -14.69 -7.30 -0.34
C CYS A 170 -15.46 -7.39 -1.66
N GLU A 171 -15.88 -8.58 -2.10
CA GLU A 171 -16.76 -8.74 -3.28
C GLU A 171 -18.08 -7.97 -3.15
#